data_AF-A0A2J8IB42-F1
#
_entry.id   AF-A0A2J8IB42-F1
#
_cell.length_a   1.000
_cell.length_b   1.000
_cell.length_c   1.000
_cell.angle_alpha   90.00
_cell.angle_beta   90.00
_cell.angle_gamma   90.00
#
_symmetry.space_group_name_H-M   'P 1'
#
loop_
_entity.id
_entity.type
_entity.pdbx_description
1 polymer ?
#
loop_
_entity_poly.entity_id
_entity_poly.type
_entity_poly.pdbx_seq_one_letter_code
_entity_poly.pdbx_strand_id
1 'polypeptide(L)'
;MPNYLSSNELHDALSIRDLSDPRSGPHAMQALLQCVVTALRSQWDVPEQIIRHSPLVSMEDNYDHLGFKASDVTRDQRYSRYVSPTVMLRSHTSASIPSLLRALDPDGPTDGLWAIPGLVYRRDSIDRTHVGTPHQVDLWRVSSRTNLDAVELQDMIASVVHAVLPGAQWRAVPAVHPYTEQGLQVDVLMDGEWLELAECGLVAAHLFAHADLDPAKWSGLALGMGLDRALMLRKGIPDIRLLRSTDKRIERQMMDLAPWQPVSQLPPVRRDISIVVPADIDAEVLGDRVRTVLNGQADDLESVELLALTPYSQLPVPARERLKIREGQANALIRLVLRPLTRTMTDPQANQIRDDVYLALHEGPVKELIAG
;
A
#
# COMPACT_ATOMS: atom_id res chain seq x y z
N MET A 1 3.98 -4.56 25.09
CA MET A 1 3.92 -5.95 24.61
C MET A 1 3.90 -5.91 23.09
N PRO A 2 4.56 -6.84 22.38
CA PRO A 2 4.47 -6.88 20.92
C PRO A 2 3.01 -7.08 20.50
N ASN A 3 2.56 -6.32 19.50
CA ASN A 3 1.17 -6.31 19.04
C ASN A 3 1.05 -7.21 17.81
N TYR A 4 0.89 -8.52 18.03
CA TYR A 4 0.69 -9.51 16.97
C TYR A 4 -0.79 -9.59 16.58
N LEU A 5 -1.04 -9.91 15.31
CA LEU A 5 -2.39 -10.13 14.81
C LEU A 5 -3.07 -11.29 15.55
N SER A 6 -4.31 -11.06 15.96
CA SER A 6 -5.22 -12.12 16.41
C SER A 6 -5.62 -13.03 15.24
N SER A 7 -6.15 -14.22 15.54
CA SER A 7 -6.64 -15.16 14.52
C SER A 7 -7.74 -14.56 13.64
N ASN A 8 -8.60 -13.70 14.20
CA ASN A 8 -9.66 -13.04 13.44
C ASN A 8 -9.07 -11.98 12.50
N GLU A 9 -8.19 -11.11 12.99
CA GLU A 9 -7.54 -10.11 12.14
C GLU A 9 -6.73 -10.75 11.00
N LEU A 10 -6.08 -11.88 11.28
CA LEU A 10 -5.37 -12.64 10.27
C LEU A 10 -6.33 -13.26 9.23
N HIS A 11 -7.44 -13.85 9.68
CA HIS A 11 -8.47 -14.38 8.79
C HIS A 11 -9.01 -13.28 7.87
N ASP A 12 -9.41 -12.15 8.45
CA ASP A 12 -9.97 -11.01 7.70
C ASP A 12 -8.97 -10.49 6.66
N ALA A 13 -7.68 -10.37 7.02
CA ALA A 13 -6.63 -9.94 6.11
C ALA A 13 -6.41 -10.92 4.94
N LEU A 14 -6.47 -12.24 5.19
CA LEU A 14 -6.29 -13.27 4.17
C LEU A 14 -7.53 -13.51 3.31
N SER A 15 -8.71 -13.05 3.75
CA SER A 15 -9.98 -13.15 3.02
C SER A 15 -10.17 -12.05 1.98
N ILE A 16 -9.30 -11.04 1.93
CA ILE A 16 -9.38 -9.95 0.97
C ILE A 16 -9.12 -10.46 -0.45
N ARG A 17 -10.05 -10.15 -1.37
CA ARG A 17 -9.92 -10.48 -2.79
C ARG A 17 -8.68 -9.83 -3.41
N ASP A 18 -7.79 -10.61 -4.01
CA ASP A 18 -6.70 -10.09 -4.84
C ASP A 18 -7.23 -9.72 -6.24
N LEU A 19 -7.35 -8.43 -6.53
CA LEU A 19 -7.86 -7.93 -7.81
C LEU A 19 -6.89 -8.21 -8.97
N SER A 20 -5.61 -8.41 -8.67
CA SER A 20 -4.61 -8.75 -9.66
C SER A 20 -4.65 -10.22 -10.08
N ASP A 21 -5.31 -11.10 -9.30
CA ASP A 21 -5.37 -12.55 -9.55
C ASP A 21 -6.63 -12.94 -10.36
N PRO A 22 -6.48 -13.45 -11.60
CA PRO A 22 -7.62 -13.92 -12.40
C PRO A 22 -8.44 -15.02 -11.72
N ARG A 23 -7.84 -15.82 -10.83
CA ARG A 23 -8.54 -16.87 -10.07
C ARG A 23 -9.55 -16.29 -9.08
N SER A 24 -9.35 -15.04 -8.66
CA SER A 24 -10.27 -14.29 -7.81
C SER A 24 -11.34 -13.55 -8.61
N GLY A 25 -11.48 -13.81 -9.91
CA GLY A 25 -12.47 -13.21 -10.81
C GLY A 25 -11.93 -12.00 -11.58
N PRO A 26 -12.61 -11.58 -12.67
CA PRO A 26 -12.08 -10.56 -13.59
C PRO A 26 -11.99 -9.17 -12.95
N HIS A 27 -10.96 -8.42 -13.35
CA HIS A 27 -10.75 -7.03 -12.96
C HIS A 27 -9.77 -6.30 -13.91
N ALA A 28 -9.95 -5.00 -14.11
CA ALA A 28 -9.13 -4.15 -14.99
C ALA A 28 -7.65 -4.13 -14.59
N MET A 29 -7.35 -4.38 -13.31
CA MET A 29 -5.99 -4.49 -12.80
C MET A 29 -5.19 -5.61 -13.49
N GLN A 30 -5.87 -6.71 -13.87
CA GLN A 30 -5.25 -7.81 -14.61
C GLN A 30 -4.86 -7.37 -16.02
N ALA A 31 -5.74 -6.60 -16.69
CA ALA A 31 -5.45 -6.05 -18.00
C ALA A 31 -4.27 -5.06 -17.95
N LEU A 32 -4.21 -4.20 -16.92
CA LEU A 32 -3.09 -3.29 -16.71
C LEU A 32 -1.78 -4.05 -16.51
N LEU A 33 -1.77 -5.01 -15.58
CA LEU A 33 -0.60 -5.85 -15.31
C LEU A 33 -0.13 -6.58 -16.57
N GLN A 34 -1.06 -7.17 -17.34
CA GLN A 34 -0.74 -7.87 -18.58
C GLN A 34 -0.14 -6.93 -19.63
N CYS A 35 -0.61 -5.69 -19.74
CA CYS A 35 -0.04 -4.70 -20.65
C CYS A 35 1.43 -4.42 -20.30
N VAL A 36 1.72 -4.22 -19.01
CA VAL A 36 3.09 -3.94 -18.54
C VAL A 36 4.02 -5.15 -18.75
N VAL A 37 3.59 -6.33 -18.32
CA VAL A 37 4.38 -7.57 -18.48
C VAL A 37 4.62 -7.87 -19.97
N THR A 38 3.61 -7.65 -20.82
CA THR A 38 3.74 -7.86 -22.27
C THR A 38 4.71 -6.87 -22.91
N ALA A 39 4.65 -5.59 -22.52
CA ALA A 39 5.58 -4.59 -23.03
C ALA A 39 7.04 -4.95 -22.70
N LEU A 40 7.30 -5.30 -21.44
CA LEU A 40 8.64 -5.64 -20.96
C LEU A 40 9.18 -6.94 -21.58
N ARG A 41 8.39 -8.03 -21.59
CA ARG A 41 8.84 -9.29 -22.20
C ARG A 41 9.14 -9.14 -23.69
N SER A 42 8.33 -8.34 -24.41
CA SER A 42 8.51 -8.11 -25.85
C SER A 42 9.69 -7.21 -26.15
N GLN A 43 9.97 -6.22 -25.30
CA GLN A 43 11.16 -5.38 -25.43
C GLN A 43 12.45 -6.16 -25.24
N TRP A 44 12.47 -7.08 -24.27
CA TRP A 44 13.68 -7.82 -23.90
C TRP A 44 13.86 -9.15 -24.64
N ASP A 45 12.79 -9.67 -25.25
CA ASP A 45 12.74 -11.02 -25.85
C ASP A 45 13.14 -12.12 -24.85
N VAL A 46 12.55 -12.07 -23.65
CA VAL A 46 12.82 -13.02 -22.56
C VAL A 46 11.52 -13.68 -22.09
N PRO A 47 11.59 -14.92 -21.55
CA PRO A 47 10.43 -15.55 -20.94
C PRO A 47 9.97 -14.78 -19.70
N GLU A 48 8.65 -14.62 -19.56
CA GLU A 48 8.02 -14.10 -18.35
C GLU A 48 7.55 -15.21 -17.40
N GLN A 49 7.51 -14.90 -16.11
CA GLN A 49 6.85 -15.70 -15.09
C GLN A 49 6.02 -14.79 -14.18
N ILE A 50 4.73 -15.11 -14.01
CA ILE A 50 3.87 -14.47 -13.02
C ILE A 50 3.88 -15.32 -11.75
N ILE A 51 4.50 -14.81 -10.70
CA ILE A 51 4.78 -15.53 -9.46
C ILE A 51 3.83 -15.04 -8.37
N ARG A 52 3.09 -15.96 -7.75
CA ARG A 52 2.17 -15.65 -6.64
C ARG A 52 2.49 -16.51 -5.43
N HIS A 53 3.31 -15.97 -4.54
CA HIS A 53 3.62 -16.57 -3.24
C HIS A 53 2.57 -16.20 -2.18
N SER A 54 2.56 -16.98 -1.10
CA SER A 54 1.79 -16.68 0.10
C SER A 54 2.06 -15.24 0.58
N PRO A 55 1.04 -14.49 1.03
CA PRO A 55 1.26 -13.21 1.69
C PRO A 55 1.90 -13.36 3.07
N LEU A 56 1.86 -14.56 3.66
CA LEU A 56 2.61 -14.89 4.89
C LEU A 56 4.06 -15.21 4.53
N VAL A 57 4.97 -14.37 5.00
CA VAL A 57 6.41 -14.45 4.72
C VAL A 57 7.21 -14.44 6.01
N SER A 58 8.46 -14.91 5.93
CA SER A 58 9.41 -14.72 7.02
C SER A 58 9.73 -13.22 7.17
N MET A 59 9.92 -12.78 8.39
CA MET A 59 10.38 -11.41 8.69
C MET A 59 11.75 -11.15 8.02
N GLU A 60 12.60 -12.17 7.97
CA GLU A 60 13.93 -12.12 7.35
C GLU A 60 13.84 -11.88 5.82
N ASP A 61 12.98 -12.60 5.09
CA ASP A 61 12.83 -12.38 3.65
C ASP A 61 12.13 -11.05 3.33
N ASN A 62 11.24 -10.58 4.21
CA ASN A 62 10.62 -9.27 4.03
C ASN A 62 11.59 -8.12 4.32
N TYR A 63 12.60 -8.30 5.18
CA TYR A 63 13.47 -7.20 5.63
C TYR A 63 14.95 -7.52 5.60
N ASP A 64 15.41 -8.45 6.43
CA ASP A 64 16.86 -8.65 6.67
C ASP A 64 17.61 -9.04 5.39
N HIS A 65 17.07 -10.00 4.61
CA HIS A 65 17.68 -10.44 3.35
C HIS A 65 17.62 -9.39 2.24
N LEU A 66 16.78 -8.37 2.38
CA LEU A 66 16.68 -7.21 1.49
C LEU A 66 17.52 -6.01 1.98
N GLY A 67 18.28 -6.16 3.07
CA GLY A 67 19.19 -5.12 3.57
C GLY A 67 18.55 -4.07 4.48
N PHE A 68 17.29 -4.23 4.90
CA PHE A 68 16.65 -3.31 5.85
C PHE A 68 17.27 -3.44 7.24
N LYS A 69 17.61 -2.30 7.86
CA LYS A 69 18.20 -2.25 9.20
C LYS A 69 17.13 -2.47 10.26
N ALA A 70 17.50 -3.06 11.39
CA ALA A 70 16.58 -3.26 12.53
C ALA A 70 15.96 -1.96 13.06
N SER A 71 16.65 -0.82 12.88
CA SER A 71 16.20 0.51 13.27
C SER A 71 15.28 1.19 12.24
N ASP A 72 15.09 0.61 11.06
CA ASP A 72 14.31 1.24 10.01
C ASP A 72 12.84 1.31 10.40
N VAL A 73 12.25 2.50 10.21
CA VAL A 73 10.87 2.78 10.61
C VAL A 73 9.89 1.81 9.93
N THR A 74 10.18 1.35 8.71
CA THR A 74 9.35 0.37 7.97
C THR A 74 9.16 -0.96 8.72
N ARG A 75 10.13 -1.36 9.56
CA ARG A 75 10.05 -2.58 10.39
C ARG A 75 9.24 -2.39 11.66
N ASP A 76 8.94 -1.15 12.04
CA ASP A 76 8.20 -0.87 13.26
C ASP A 76 6.80 -1.51 13.18
N GLN A 77 6.35 -2.14 14.27
CA GLN A 77 5.02 -2.75 14.38
C GLN A 77 3.89 -1.72 14.20
N ARG A 78 4.20 -0.42 14.30
CA ARG A 78 3.30 0.68 13.93
C ARG A 78 2.90 0.71 12.46
N TYR A 79 3.73 0.15 11.57
CA TYR A 79 3.52 0.18 10.12
C TYR A 79 3.37 -1.23 9.52
N SER A 80 3.98 -2.23 10.15
CA SER A 80 4.00 -3.63 9.70
C SER A 80 3.11 -4.56 10.51
N ARG A 81 2.51 -5.56 9.86
CA ARG A 81 1.56 -6.50 10.47
C ARG A 81 2.19 -7.86 10.77
N TYR A 82 2.66 -8.04 12.00
CA TYR A 82 3.31 -9.27 12.48
C TYR A 82 2.30 -10.31 12.97
N VAL A 83 2.52 -11.57 12.62
CA VAL A 83 1.74 -12.73 13.09
C VAL A 83 2.44 -13.43 14.25
N SER A 84 3.78 -13.43 14.22
CA SER A 84 4.63 -13.98 15.27
C SER A 84 5.98 -13.23 15.29
N PRO A 85 6.94 -13.58 16.17
CA PRO A 85 8.28 -12.99 16.13
C PRO A 85 9.02 -13.18 14.79
N THR A 86 8.65 -14.18 13.99
CA THR A 86 9.37 -14.58 12.77
C THR A 86 8.53 -14.55 11.49
N VAL A 87 7.20 -14.41 11.61
CA VAL A 87 6.26 -14.42 10.48
C VAL A 87 5.41 -13.17 10.48
N MET A 88 5.19 -12.61 9.29
CA MET A 88 4.35 -11.44 9.07
C MET A 88 3.54 -11.55 7.78
N LEU A 89 2.52 -10.72 7.65
CA LEU A 89 1.95 -10.41 6.34
C LEU A 89 2.93 -9.49 5.61
N ARG A 90 3.28 -9.82 4.36
CA ARG A 90 4.27 -9.07 3.59
C ARG A 90 3.92 -7.59 3.48
N SER A 91 4.88 -6.71 3.71
CA SER A 91 4.68 -5.26 3.56
C SER A 91 4.96 -4.79 2.13
N HIS A 92 5.63 -5.59 1.31
CA HIS A 92 5.86 -5.35 -0.12
C HIS A 92 6.03 -6.69 -0.86
N THR A 93 5.79 -6.69 -2.17
CA THR A 93 5.94 -7.89 -3.01
C THR A 93 7.39 -8.36 -3.15
N SER A 94 8.37 -7.46 -2.95
CA SER A 94 9.81 -7.76 -2.98
C SER A 94 10.22 -8.78 -1.92
N ALA A 95 9.39 -9.02 -0.90
CA ALA A 95 9.60 -10.05 0.12
C ALA A 95 9.74 -11.48 -0.47
N SER A 96 9.32 -11.68 -1.73
CA SER A 96 9.54 -12.96 -2.43
C SER A 96 10.94 -13.11 -3.03
N ILE A 97 11.63 -12.00 -3.29
CA ILE A 97 12.89 -11.98 -4.05
C ILE A 97 13.99 -12.82 -3.40
N PRO A 98 14.26 -12.75 -2.08
CA PRO A 98 15.33 -13.55 -1.50
C PRO A 98 15.14 -15.05 -1.73
N SER A 99 13.91 -15.53 -1.59
CA SER A 99 13.58 -16.94 -1.83
C SER A 99 13.70 -17.34 -3.30
N LEU A 100 13.36 -16.44 -4.22
CA LEU A 100 13.45 -16.67 -5.67
C LEU A 100 14.90 -16.71 -6.14
N LEU A 101 15.75 -15.80 -5.66
CA LEU A 101 17.17 -15.79 -5.97
C LEU A 101 17.86 -17.06 -5.45
N ARG A 102 17.57 -17.50 -4.21
CA ARG A 102 18.12 -18.75 -3.65
C ARG A 102 17.68 -20.02 -4.40
N ALA A 103 16.58 -19.95 -5.15
CA ALA A 103 16.08 -21.09 -5.93
C ALA A 103 16.74 -21.22 -7.31
N LEU A 104 17.53 -20.24 -7.73
CA LEU A 104 18.27 -20.29 -8.99
C LEU A 104 19.45 -21.26 -8.91
N ASP A 105 19.79 -21.86 -10.05
CA ASP A 105 21.04 -22.61 -10.21
C ASP A 105 22.19 -21.62 -10.42
N PRO A 106 23.19 -21.55 -9.51
CA PRO A 106 24.29 -20.59 -9.60
C PRO A 106 25.11 -20.67 -10.89
N ASP A 107 25.18 -21.87 -11.49
CA ASP A 107 25.92 -22.15 -12.72
C ASP A 107 24.99 -22.26 -13.95
N GLY A 108 23.68 -22.16 -13.74
CA GLY A 108 22.66 -22.30 -14.77
C GLY A 108 22.45 -21.02 -15.60
N PRO A 109 22.19 -21.13 -16.91
CA PRO A 109 21.83 -19.98 -17.71
C PRO A 109 20.44 -19.46 -17.31
N THR A 110 20.34 -18.18 -16.95
CA THR A 110 19.09 -17.51 -16.59
C THR A 110 19.01 -16.17 -17.32
N ASP A 111 17.87 -15.88 -17.93
CA ASP A 111 17.46 -14.55 -18.35
C ASP A 111 15.93 -14.56 -18.41
N GLY A 112 15.28 -13.80 -17.55
CA GLY A 112 13.82 -13.87 -17.44
C GLY A 112 13.23 -12.70 -16.67
N LEU A 113 11.97 -12.41 -16.99
CA LEU A 113 11.15 -11.43 -16.29
C LEU A 113 10.29 -12.13 -15.23
N TRP A 114 10.43 -11.75 -13.98
CA TRP A 114 9.55 -12.10 -12.88
C TRP A 114 8.58 -10.96 -12.61
N ALA A 115 7.29 -11.24 -12.72
CA ALA A 115 6.23 -10.37 -12.27
C ALA A 115 5.61 -10.97 -11.00
N ILE A 116 5.73 -10.27 -9.87
CA ILE A 116 5.29 -10.75 -8.56
C ILE A 116 4.17 -9.84 -8.07
N PRO A 117 2.94 -10.00 -8.59
CA PRO A 117 1.80 -9.19 -8.17
C PRO A 117 1.17 -9.72 -6.88
N GLY A 118 0.50 -8.82 -6.16
CA GLY A 118 -0.58 -9.17 -5.24
C GLY A 118 -0.71 -8.20 -4.09
N LEU A 119 -1.52 -8.59 -3.11
CA LEU A 119 -1.78 -7.80 -1.91
C LEU A 119 -0.56 -7.65 -1.03
N VAL A 120 -0.37 -6.46 -0.48
CA VAL A 120 0.58 -6.18 0.60
C VAL A 120 -0.17 -5.57 1.76
N TYR A 121 0.40 -5.64 2.96
CA TYR A 121 -0.30 -5.33 4.19
C TYR A 121 0.48 -4.30 4.98
N ARG A 122 -0.07 -3.10 5.09
CA ARG A 122 0.52 -1.97 5.80
C ARG A 122 -0.53 -1.33 6.69
N ARG A 123 -0.10 -0.73 7.78
CA ARG A 123 -0.96 0.21 8.51
C ARG A 123 -0.87 1.55 7.79
N ASP A 124 -2.01 2.11 7.43
CA ASP A 124 -2.09 3.29 6.57
C ASP A 124 -3.32 4.13 6.93
N SER A 125 -3.22 5.42 6.65
CA SER A 125 -4.27 6.41 6.78
C SER A 125 -5.52 6.03 5.98
N ILE A 126 -6.70 6.50 6.41
CA ILE A 126 -7.94 6.37 5.64
C ILE A 126 -8.13 7.66 4.86
N ASP A 127 -7.89 7.60 3.54
CA ASP A 127 -8.25 8.66 2.61
C ASP A 127 -8.59 8.08 1.22
N ARG A 128 -8.74 8.97 0.23
CA ARG A 128 -9.17 8.62 -1.14
C ARG A 128 -8.09 7.93 -1.97
N THR A 129 -6.86 7.90 -1.50
CA THR A 129 -5.68 7.35 -2.19
C THR A 129 -5.00 6.21 -1.44
N HIS A 130 -5.31 6.04 -0.14
CA HIS A 130 -4.66 5.08 0.74
C HIS A 130 -5.62 4.01 1.27
N VAL A 131 -5.12 2.78 1.28
CA VAL A 131 -5.79 1.59 1.80
C VAL A 131 -4.76 0.73 2.53
N GLY A 132 -5.14 0.13 3.66
CA GLY A 132 -4.21 -0.71 4.44
C GLY A 132 -3.79 -2.02 3.74
N THR A 133 -4.43 -2.34 2.61
CA THR A 133 -4.13 -3.56 1.82
C THR A 133 -4.10 -3.25 0.33
N PRO A 134 -3.11 -2.47 -0.15
CA PRO A 134 -2.99 -2.17 -1.57
C PRO A 134 -2.42 -3.37 -2.32
N HIS A 135 -2.55 -3.37 -3.63
CA HIS A 135 -1.86 -4.29 -4.52
C HIS A 135 -0.57 -3.64 -5.02
N GLN A 136 0.49 -4.41 -4.99
CA GLN A 136 1.75 -4.06 -5.62
C GLN A 136 2.12 -5.11 -6.67
N VAL A 137 3.05 -4.73 -7.54
CA VAL A 137 3.79 -5.68 -8.36
C VAL A 137 5.28 -5.33 -8.28
N ASP A 138 6.09 -6.36 -8.03
CA ASP A 138 7.52 -6.32 -8.31
C ASP A 138 7.77 -6.88 -9.71
N LEU A 139 8.43 -6.10 -10.55
CA LEU A 139 8.87 -6.46 -11.90
C LEU A 139 10.39 -6.55 -11.88
N TRP A 140 10.92 -7.76 -12.01
CA TRP A 140 12.35 -8.02 -11.92
C TRP A 140 12.82 -8.72 -13.17
N ARG A 141 13.86 -8.19 -13.83
CA ARG A 141 14.61 -8.96 -14.83
C ARG A 141 15.90 -9.42 -14.18
N VAL A 142 16.15 -10.72 -14.16
CA VAL A 142 17.37 -11.31 -13.60
C VAL A 142 18.08 -12.08 -14.70
N SER A 143 19.38 -11.85 -14.87
CA SER A 143 20.16 -12.47 -15.93
C SER A 143 21.57 -12.86 -15.48
N SER A 144 22.00 -14.05 -15.89
CA SER A 144 23.40 -14.50 -15.90
C SER A 144 24.04 -14.45 -17.29
N ARG A 145 23.28 -13.99 -18.30
CA ARG A 145 23.67 -13.96 -19.72
C ARG A 145 23.93 -12.55 -20.25
N THR A 146 23.21 -11.60 -19.70
CA THR A 146 23.17 -10.21 -20.13
C THR A 146 23.59 -9.35 -18.95
N ASN A 147 24.49 -8.39 -19.17
CA ASN A 147 24.79 -7.38 -18.17
C ASN A 147 23.74 -6.26 -18.28
N LEU A 148 22.89 -6.13 -17.27
CA LEU A 148 21.82 -5.14 -17.21
C LEU A 148 22.33 -3.87 -16.52
N ASP A 149 22.29 -2.74 -17.20
CA ASP A 149 22.85 -1.49 -16.71
C ASP A 149 21.82 -0.34 -16.66
N ALA A 150 22.31 0.88 -16.43
CA ALA A 150 21.47 2.07 -16.28
C ALA A 150 20.68 2.39 -17.56
N VAL A 151 21.18 2.03 -18.75
CA VAL A 151 20.47 2.20 -20.02
C VAL A 151 19.25 1.29 -20.06
N GLU A 152 19.39 0.01 -19.74
CA GLU A 152 18.27 -0.92 -19.69
C GLU A 152 17.26 -0.55 -18.58
N LEU A 153 17.74 0.04 -17.48
CA LEU A 153 16.86 0.60 -16.44
C LEU A 153 16.03 1.77 -16.98
N GLN A 154 16.64 2.72 -17.71
CA GLN A 154 15.89 3.82 -18.33
C GLN A 154 14.87 3.33 -19.37
N ASP A 155 15.24 2.35 -20.18
CA ASP A 155 14.34 1.77 -21.15
C ASP A 155 13.18 1.01 -20.48
N MET A 156 13.44 0.33 -19.36
CA MET A 156 12.41 -0.30 -18.53
C MET A 156 11.40 0.73 -18.03
N ILE A 157 11.89 1.84 -17.46
CA ILE A 157 11.04 2.94 -16.96
C ILE A 157 10.15 3.46 -18.09
N ALA A 158 10.74 3.77 -19.25
CA ALA A 158 10.00 4.29 -20.40
C ALA A 158 8.89 3.33 -20.85
N SER A 159 9.17 2.02 -20.92
CA SER A 159 8.17 1.02 -21.29
C SER A 159 7.06 0.86 -20.25
N VAL A 160 7.40 0.85 -18.95
CA VAL A 160 6.39 0.77 -17.88
C VAL A 160 5.48 2.00 -17.92
N VAL A 161 6.05 3.21 -18.00
CA VAL A 161 5.26 4.44 -18.10
C VAL A 161 4.39 4.41 -19.35
N HIS A 162 4.93 4.02 -20.51
CA HIS A 162 4.15 3.97 -21.75
C HIS A 162 3.01 2.95 -21.68
N ALA A 163 3.23 1.78 -21.06
CA ALA A 163 2.21 0.76 -20.90
C ALA A 163 1.11 1.18 -19.91
N VAL A 164 1.47 1.87 -18.83
CA VAL A 164 0.54 2.32 -17.77
C VAL A 164 -0.17 3.61 -18.14
N LEU A 165 0.52 4.58 -18.73
CA LEU A 165 0.02 5.91 -19.08
C LEU A 165 0.59 6.35 -20.46
N PRO A 166 0.09 5.76 -21.56
CA PRO A 166 0.44 6.17 -22.91
C PRO A 166 0.39 7.69 -23.11
N GLY A 167 1.52 8.29 -23.46
CA GLY A 167 1.64 9.73 -23.75
C GLY A 167 1.90 10.62 -22.52
N ALA A 168 1.98 10.06 -21.31
CA ALA A 168 2.34 10.85 -20.13
C ALA A 168 3.80 11.32 -20.20
N GLN A 169 4.03 12.54 -19.71
CA GLN A 169 5.37 13.00 -19.39
C GLN A 169 5.81 12.35 -18.08
N TRP A 170 7.08 11.96 -18.00
CA TRP A 170 7.64 11.35 -16.81
C TRP A 170 9.04 11.91 -16.52
N ARG A 171 9.48 11.75 -15.28
CA ARG A 171 10.85 12.01 -14.83
C ARG A 171 11.29 10.92 -13.88
N ALA A 172 12.59 10.64 -13.85
CA ALA A 172 13.21 9.81 -12.82
C ALA A 172 14.06 10.69 -11.90
N VAL A 173 13.89 10.54 -10.59
CA VAL A 173 14.66 11.25 -9.58
C VAL A 173 15.43 10.24 -8.71
N PRO A 174 16.69 10.52 -8.32
CA PRO A 174 17.45 9.62 -7.45
C PRO A 174 16.70 9.30 -6.16
N ALA A 175 16.65 8.01 -5.83
CA ALA A 175 16.07 7.47 -4.61
C ALA A 175 17.00 6.37 -4.04
N VAL A 176 16.99 6.20 -2.73
CA VAL A 176 17.85 5.21 -2.06
C VAL A 176 16.98 4.10 -1.51
N HIS A 177 17.22 2.88 -1.99
CA HIS A 177 16.55 1.68 -1.49
C HIS A 177 17.58 0.70 -0.95
N PRO A 178 17.23 -0.13 0.06
CA PRO A 178 18.18 -1.06 0.66
C PRO A 178 18.70 -2.15 -0.29
N TYR A 179 17.92 -2.52 -1.31
CA TYR A 179 18.15 -3.66 -2.20
C TYR A 179 18.37 -3.27 -3.68
N THR A 180 18.55 -1.98 -3.97
CA THR A 180 18.92 -1.51 -5.30
C THR A 180 20.16 -0.61 -5.28
N GLU A 181 20.87 -0.59 -6.39
CA GLU A 181 21.91 0.37 -6.72
C GLU A 181 21.37 1.31 -7.79
N GLN A 182 21.83 2.57 -7.79
CA GLN A 182 21.32 3.62 -8.69
C GLN A 182 19.79 3.72 -8.65
N GLY A 183 19.21 3.66 -7.45
CA GLY A 183 17.77 3.72 -7.25
C GLY A 183 17.16 5.00 -7.79
N LEU A 184 15.96 4.88 -8.34
CA LEU A 184 15.19 5.95 -8.98
C LEU A 184 13.72 5.85 -8.57
N GLN A 185 13.14 6.98 -8.20
CA GLN A 185 11.69 7.16 -8.16
C GLN A 185 11.22 7.71 -9.50
N VAL A 186 10.13 7.14 -10.02
CA VAL A 186 9.53 7.50 -11.31
C VAL A 186 8.25 8.30 -11.04
N ASP A 187 8.24 9.56 -11.45
CA ASP A 187 7.06 10.43 -11.38
C ASP A 187 6.45 10.62 -12.76
N VAL A 188 5.12 10.71 -12.81
CA VAL A 188 4.35 11.07 -14.01
C VAL A 188 3.60 12.39 -13.80
N LEU A 189 3.52 13.20 -14.85
CA LEU A 189 2.82 14.49 -14.81
C LEU A 189 1.33 14.29 -15.10
N MET A 190 0.48 14.62 -14.13
CA MET A 190 -0.97 14.51 -14.20
C MET A 190 -1.59 15.81 -13.74
N ASP A 191 -2.42 16.45 -14.59
CA ASP A 191 -3.12 17.70 -14.27
C ASP A 191 -2.21 18.83 -13.70
N GLY A 192 -0.95 18.85 -14.12
CA GLY A 192 0.04 19.84 -13.68
C GLY A 192 0.84 19.46 -12.43
N GLU A 193 0.55 18.31 -11.82
CA GLU A 193 1.23 17.79 -10.63
C GLU A 193 2.07 16.55 -10.96
N TRP A 194 3.26 16.44 -10.35
CA TRP A 194 4.11 15.26 -10.44
C TRP A 194 3.69 14.24 -9.39
N LEU A 195 3.25 13.07 -9.83
CA LEU A 195 2.78 11.99 -8.97
C LEU A 195 3.70 10.78 -9.13
N GLU A 196 4.14 10.22 -8.01
CA GLU A 196 4.94 9.00 -7.97
C GLU A 196 4.15 7.80 -8.53
N LEU A 197 4.72 7.10 -9.51
CA LEU A 197 4.16 5.90 -10.11
C LEU A 197 4.84 4.63 -9.59
N ALA A 198 6.17 4.62 -9.54
CA ALA A 198 6.98 3.44 -9.25
C ALA A 198 8.36 3.82 -8.71
N GLU A 199 9.03 2.86 -8.09
CA GLU A 199 10.43 2.96 -7.70
C GLU A 199 11.21 1.81 -8.34
N CYS A 200 12.46 2.03 -8.71
CA CYS A 200 13.26 1.06 -9.44
C CYS A 200 14.77 1.24 -9.23
N GLY A 201 15.58 0.31 -9.71
CA GLY A 201 17.03 0.39 -9.69
C GLY A 201 17.69 -0.86 -10.25
N LEU A 202 19.03 -0.85 -10.28
CA LEU A 202 19.81 -2.06 -10.52
C LEU A 202 19.75 -2.93 -9.28
N VAL A 203 19.65 -4.25 -9.42
CA VAL A 203 19.64 -5.17 -8.27
C VAL A 203 20.98 -5.08 -7.55
N ALA A 204 20.94 -4.82 -6.23
CA ALA A 204 22.16 -4.65 -5.46
C ALA A 204 22.98 -5.95 -5.37
N ALA A 205 24.31 -5.83 -5.49
CA ALA A 205 25.21 -6.98 -5.55
C ALA A 205 25.10 -7.93 -4.34
N HIS A 206 24.78 -7.39 -3.16
CA HIS A 206 24.64 -8.20 -1.93
C HIS A 206 23.47 -9.18 -2.00
N LEU A 207 22.42 -8.91 -2.78
CA LEU A 207 21.30 -9.85 -2.94
C LEU A 207 21.73 -11.12 -3.68
N PHE A 208 22.54 -10.97 -4.73
CA PHE A 208 23.12 -12.10 -5.44
C PHE A 208 24.07 -12.88 -4.53
N ALA A 209 24.96 -12.19 -3.82
CA ALA A 209 25.90 -12.82 -2.91
C ALA A 209 25.21 -13.62 -1.78
N HIS A 210 24.11 -13.10 -1.21
CA HIS A 210 23.32 -13.82 -0.20
C HIS A 210 22.61 -15.07 -0.75
N ALA A 211 22.46 -15.19 -2.06
CA ALA A 211 21.89 -16.34 -2.74
C ALA A 211 22.96 -17.26 -3.37
N ASP A 212 24.24 -17.09 -3.00
CA ASP A 212 25.39 -17.80 -3.58
C ASP A 212 25.54 -17.60 -5.11
N LEU A 213 25.05 -16.47 -5.62
CA LEU A 213 25.18 -16.05 -7.01
C LEU A 213 26.32 -15.03 -7.15
N ASP A 214 27.27 -15.28 -8.05
CA ASP A 214 28.42 -14.40 -8.28
C ASP A 214 27.98 -13.04 -8.88
N PRO A 215 28.11 -11.91 -8.16
CA PRO A 215 27.68 -10.60 -8.67
C PRO A 215 28.47 -10.10 -9.88
N ALA A 216 29.61 -10.74 -10.23
CA ALA A 216 30.32 -10.44 -11.47
C ALA A 216 29.69 -11.14 -12.70
N LYS A 217 28.85 -12.17 -12.48
CA LYS A 217 28.15 -12.92 -13.53
C LYS A 217 26.66 -12.61 -13.60
N TRP A 218 26.07 -12.25 -12.46
CA TRP A 218 24.65 -11.99 -12.32
C TRP A 218 24.37 -10.50 -12.25
N SER A 219 23.37 -10.05 -13.01
CA SER A 219 22.86 -8.69 -12.97
C SER A 219 21.33 -8.70 -12.97
N GLY A 220 20.72 -7.58 -12.60
CA GLY A 220 19.27 -7.47 -12.56
C GLY A 220 18.76 -6.05 -12.58
N LEU A 221 17.52 -5.91 -13.02
CA LEU A 221 16.70 -4.70 -12.85
C LEU A 221 15.56 -5.02 -11.88
N ALA A 222 15.24 -4.08 -11.00
CA ALA A 222 14.14 -4.17 -10.07
C ALA A 222 13.22 -2.96 -10.22
N LEU A 223 11.90 -3.17 -10.22
CA LEU A 223 10.90 -2.11 -10.17
C LEU A 223 9.71 -2.55 -9.32
N GLY A 224 9.34 -1.74 -8.34
CA GLY A 224 8.12 -1.87 -7.55
C GLY A 224 7.10 -0.82 -7.97
N MET A 225 5.85 -1.25 -8.19
CA MET A 225 4.76 -0.35 -8.59
C MET A 225 3.47 -0.67 -7.81
N GLY A 226 2.80 0.38 -7.31
CA GLY A 226 1.46 0.27 -6.76
C GLY A 226 0.42 0.09 -7.87
N LEU A 227 -0.19 -1.10 -7.97
CA LEU A 227 -1.15 -1.42 -9.03
C LEU A 227 -2.45 -0.60 -8.88
N ASP A 228 -2.90 -0.34 -7.64
CA ASP A 228 -4.08 0.48 -7.38
C ASP A 228 -3.88 1.91 -7.89
N ARG A 229 -2.75 2.54 -7.52
CA ARG A 229 -2.41 3.89 -8.00
C ARG A 229 -2.25 3.92 -9.52
N ALA A 230 -1.50 2.98 -10.10
CA ALA A 230 -1.33 2.88 -11.54
C ALA A 230 -2.67 2.77 -12.30
N LEU A 231 -3.60 1.95 -11.79
CA LEU A 231 -4.93 1.80 -12.39
C LEU A 231 -5.78 3.05 -12.20
N MET A 232 -5.72 3.68 -11.01
CA MET A 232 -6.43 4.92 -10.75
C MET A 232 -5.97 6.04 -11.68
N LEU A 233 -4.66 6.20 -11.88
CA LEU A 233 -4.10 7.16 -12.82
C LEU A 233 -4.53 6.83 -14.26
N ARG A 234 -4.41 5.57 -14.69
CA ARG A 234 -4.78 5.12 -16.05
C ARG A 234 -6.22 5.48 -16.38
N LYS A 235 -7.14 5.30 -15.43
CA LYS A 235 -8.57 5.46 -15.65
C LYS A 235 -9.09 6.82 -15.18
N GLY A 236 -8.34 7.61 -14.42
CA GLY A 236 -8.84 8.82 -13.76
C GLY A 236 -9.85 8.52 -12.63
N ILE A 237 -9.60 7.45 -11.86
CA ILE A 237 -10.47 7.05 -10.74
C ILE A 237 -10.14 7.93 -9.52
N PRO A 238 -11.12 8.65 -8.96
CA PRO A 238 -10.87 9.70 -7.97
C PRO A 238 -10.86 9.21 -6.51
N ASP A 239 -11.09 7.92 -6.29
CA ASP A 239 -11.20 7.29 -4.97
C ASP A 239 -10.87 5.79 -5.04
N ILE A 240 -9.89 5.35 -4.27
CA ILE A 240 -9.39 3.97 -4.27
C ILE A 240 -10.46 2.94 -3.89
N ARG A 241 -11.44 3.32 -3.06
CA ARG A 241 -12.54 2.43 -2.64
C ARG A 241 -13.37 1.95 -3.84
N LEU A 242 -13.39 2.72 -4.93
CA LEU A 242 -14.10 2.36 -6.17
C LEU A 242 -13.55 1.09 -6.81
N LEU A 243 -12.26 0.77 -6.63
CA LEU A 243 -11.64 -0.43 -7.19
C LEU A 243 -12.23 -1.74 -6.63
N ARG A 244 -12.79 -1.69 -5.42
CA ARG A 244 -13.37 -2.86 -4.73
C ARG A 244 -14.89 -2.80 -4.61
N SER A 245 -15.52 -1.77 -5.18
CA SER A 245 -16.95 -1.56 -5.03
C SER A 245 -17.76 -2.71 -5.64
N THR A 246 -18.81 -3.11 -4.93
CA THR A 246 -19.78 -4.11 -5.39
C THR A 246 -20.98 -3.50 -6.14
N ASP A 247 -21.01 -2.18 -6.32
CA ASP A 247 -22.03 -1.50 -7.11
C ASP A 247 -21.92 -1.91 -8.58
N LYS A 248 -22.98 -2.46 -9.16
CA LYS A 248 -22.99 -2.95 -10.55
C LYS A 248 -22.66 -1.88 -11.60
N ARG A 249 -22.86 -0.59 -11.31
CA ARG A 249 -22.46 0.52 -12.21
C ARG A 249 -20.96 0.75 -12.16
N ILE A 250 -20.33 0.53 -11.01
CA ILE A 250 -18.89 0.67 -10.80
C ILE A 250 -18.16 -0.59 -11.28
N GLU A 251 -18.62 -1.77 -10.86
CA GLU A 251 -18.03 -3.07 -11.25
C GLU A 251 -17.91 -3.23 -12.77
N ARG A 252 -18.92 -2.79 -13.53
CA ARG A 252 -18.91 -2.85 -15.01
C ARG A 252 -17.76 -2.05 -15.62
N GLN A 253 -17.35 -0.95 -14.99
CA GLN A 253 -16.22 -0.13 -15.45
C GLN A 253 -14.86 -0.71 -15.05
N MET A 254 -14.83 -1.74 -14.19
CA MET A 254 -13.62 -2.45 -13.77
C MET A 254 -13.33 -3.68 -14.63
N MET A 255 -13.89 -3.78 -15.84
CA MET A 255 -13.66 -4.90 -16.76
C MET A 255 -12.65 -4.58 -17.86
N ASP A 256 -12.27 -3.31 -18.04
CA ASP A 256 -11.33 -2.84 -19.04
C ASP A 256 -10.53 -1.62 -18.56
N LEU A 257 -9.67 -1.07 -19.42
CA LEU A 257 -8.86 0.12 -19.13
C LEU A 257 -9.47 1.42 -19.68
N ALA A 258 -10.77 1.43 -20.05
CA ALA A 258 -11.42 2.65 -20.51
C ALA A 258 -11.46 3.73 -19.40
N PRO A 259 -11.42 5.02 -19.73
CA PRO A 259 -11.53 6.08 -18.73
C PRO A 259 -12.76 5.94 -17.84
N TRP A 260 -12.60 6.29 -16.57
CA TRP A 260 -13.64 6.29 -15.56
C TRP A 260 -14.76 7.26 -15.93
N GLN A 261 -15.99 6.78 -15.82
CA GLN A 261 -17.21 7.56 -15.94
C GLN A 261 -17.81 7.76 -14.55
N PRO A 262 -17.94 9.01 -14.07
CA PRO A 262 -18.50 9.30 -12.76
C PRO A 262 -19.88 8.69 -12.58
N VAL A 263 -20.02 7.87 -11.54
CA VAL A 263 -21.33 7.52 -10.98
C VAL A 263 -21.75 8.62 -10.01
N SER A 264 -23.05 8.95 -9.95
CA SER A 264 -23.59 10.01 -9.09
C SER A 264 -23.05 9.88 -7.66
N GLN A 265 -22.27 10.87 -7.22
CA GLN A 265 -21.74 10.89 -5.85
C GLN A 265 -22.82 11.37 -4.89
N LEU A 266 -22.95 10.65 -3.79
CA LEU A 266 -23.89 11.02 -2.73
C LEU A 266 -23.25 12.09 -1.82
N PRO A 267 -24.04 12.99 -1.22
CA PRO A 267 -23.50 14.03 -0.36
C PRO A 267 -22.79 13.41 0.85
N PRO A 268 -21.62 13.95 1.25
CA PRO A 268 -20.89 13.44 2.40
C PRO A 268 -21.54 13.92 3.69
N VAL A 269 -21.45 13.12 4.74
CA VAL A 269 -21.77 13.52 6.11
C VAL A 269 -20.46 13.70 6.87
N ARG A 270 -20.29 14.82 7.56
CA ARG A 270 -19.07 15.11 8.32
C ARG A 270 -19.33 15.04 9.82
N ARG A 271 -18.38 14.47 10.57
CA ARG A 271 -18.42 14.42 12.03
C ARG A 271 -17.04 14.73 12.59
N ASP A 272 -16.96 15.78 13.39
CA ASP A 272 -15.74 16.12 14.12
C ASP A 272 -15.82 15.52 15.52
N ILE A 273 -14.73 14.88 15.96
CA ILE A 273 -14.60 14.30 17.29
C ILE A 273 -13.32 14.77 17.96
N SER A 274 -13.41 15.09 19.25
CA SER A 274 -12.25 15.38 20.09
C SER A 274 -12.00 14.17 20.97
N ILE A 275 -10.82 13.56 20.87
CA ILE A 275 -10.46 12.38 21.65
C ILE A 275 -9.14 12.59 22.39
N VAL A 276 -8.97 11.86 23.49
CA VAL A 276 -7.70 11.78 24.20
C VAL A 276 -6.96 10.55 23.71
N VAL A 277 -5.70 10.71 23.33
CA VAL A 277 -4.82 9.69 22.73
C VAL A 277 -3.39 9.88 23.23
N PRO A 278 -2.48 8.92 23.03
CA PRO A 278 -1.05 9.12 23.25
C PRO A 278 -0.52 10.31 22.44
N ALA A 279 0.43 11.08 23.00
CA ALA A 279 0.95 12.28 22.35
C ALA A 279 1.79 12.02 21.10
N ASP A 280 2.20 10.77 20.87
CA ASP A 280 3.02 10.30 19.76
C ASP A 280 2.20 9.56 18.68
N ILE A 281 0.86 9.60 18.75
CA ILE A 281 0.00 8.99 17.73
C ILE A 281 0.10 9.75 16.39
N ASP A 282 0.08 9.01 15.30
CA ASP A 282 0.04 9.53 13.93
C ASP A 282 -1.27 9.11 13.20
N ALA A 283 -1.44 9.64 11.98
CA ALA A 283 -2.64 9.40 11.17
C ALA A 283 -2.75 7.94 10.67
N GLU A 284 -1.63 7.22 10.51
CA GLU A 284 -1.61 5.85 10.00
C GLU A 284 -2.08 4.87 11.07
N VAL A 285 -1.57 5.01 12.29
CA VAL A 285 -2.01 4.25 13.46
C VAL A 285 -3.47 4.55 13.78
N LEU A 286 -3.88 5.82 13.68
CA LEU A 286 -5.27 6.23 13.87
C LEU A 286 -6.18 5.58 12.83
N GLY A 287 -5.81 5.65 11.54
CA GLY A 287 -6.54 5.03 10.44
C GLY A 287 -6.69 3.52 10.62
N ASP A 288 -5.60 2.82 10.97
CA ASP A 288 -5.62 1.38 11.22
C ASP A 288 -6.58 1.00 12.36
N ARG A 289 -6.54 1.71 13.49
CA ARG A 289 -7.47 1.48 14.61
C ARG A 289 -8.92 1.67 14.20
N VAL A 290 -9.22 2.70 13.39
CA VAL A 290 -10.58 2.93 12.86
C VAL A 290 -11.01 1.78 11.95
N ARG A 291 -10.14 1.29 11.05
CA ARG A 291 -10.44 0.15 10.17
C ARG A 291 -10.77 -1.11 10.97
N THR A 292 -9.97 -1.42 11.98
CA THR A 292 -10.16 -2.61 12.82
C THR A 292 -11.50 -2.60 13.56
N VAL A 293 -11.93 -1.43 14.03
CA VAL A 293 -13.18 -1.30 14.80
C VAL A 293 -14.40 -1.38 13.91
N LEU A 294 -14.35 -0.75 12.74
CA LEU A 294 -15.51 -0.68 11.86
C LEU A 294 -15.74 -1.96 11.04
N ASN A 295 -14.82 -2.92 11.06
CA ASN A 295 -14.93 -4.28 10.51
C ASN A 295 -15.93 -4.45 9.34
N GLY A 296 -15.57 -3.91 8.17
CA GLY A 296 -16.40 -3.93 6.96
C GLY A 296 -17.26 -2.68 6.73
N GLN A 297 -17.53 -1.87 7.75
CA GLN A 297 -18.14 -0.53 7.62
C GLN A 297 -17.10 0.56 7.31
N ALA A 298 -15.80 0.24 7.34
CA ALA A 298 -14.74 1.19 7.00
C ALA A 298 -14.86 1.72 5.55
N ASP A 299 -15.49 0.97 4.65
CA ASP A 299 -15.77 1.40 3.27
C ASP A 299 -16.76 2.57 3.19
N ASP A 300 -17.57 2.79 4.25
CA ASP A 300 -18.46 3.94 4.35
C ASP A 300 -17.70 5.23 4.70
N LEU A 301 -16.47 5.14 5.19
CA LEU A 301 -15.57 6.28 5.41
C LEU A 301 -14.81 6.63 4.14
N GLU A 302 -14.87 7.90 3.76
CA GLU A 302 -14.05 8.49 2.72
C GLU A 302 -12.69 8.94 3.26
N SER A 303 -12.69 9.56 4.44
CA SER A 303 -11.46 9.97 5.09
C SER A 303 -11.59 10.03 6.62
N VAL A 304 -10.44 9.85 7.28
CA VAL A 304 -10.23 10.16 8.70
C VAL A 304 -9.07 11.14 8.78
N GLU A 305 -9.39 12.41 9.03
CA GLU A 305 -8.43 13.51 9.00
C GLU A 305 -8.05 13.92 10.42
N LEU A 306 -6.76 13.85 10.77
CA LEU A 306 -6.23 14.44 12.00
C LEU A 306 -6.06 15.95 11.78
N LEU A 307 -7.02 16.75 12.27
CA LEU A 307 -7.02 18.20 12.08
C LEU A 307 -6.06 18.93 13.03
N ALA A 308 -5.93 18.43 14.26
CA ALA A 308 -5.01 18.97 15.25
C ALA A 308 -4.65 17.93 16.31
N LEU A 309 -3.42 18.00 16.82
CA LEU A 309 -2.95 17.23 17.96
C LEU A 309 -2.38 18.21 18.98
N THR A 310 -3.05 18.37 20.13
CA THR A 310 -2.63 19.32 21.17
C THR A 310 -2.13 18.56 22.41
N PRO A 311 -0.81 18.54 22.68
CA PRO A 311 -0.24 17.87 23.84
C PRO A 311 -0.77 18.43 25.17
N TYR A 312 -0.76 17.61 26.23
CA TYR A 312 -1.13 18.01 27.59
C TYR A 312 -0.55 19.37 28.01
N SER A 313 0.73 19.61 27.73
CA SER A 313 1.45 20.82 28.12
C SER A 313 0.92 22.10 27.45
N GLN A 314 0.32 21.97 26.26
CA GLN A 314 -0.19 23.08 25.46
C GLN A 314 -1.69 23.29 25.62
N LEU A 315 -2.41 22.36 26.28
CA LEU A 315 -3.84 22.50 26.52
C LEU A 315 -4.13 23.57 27.59
N PRO A 316 -5.17 24.40 27.44
CA PRO A 316 -5.64 25.28 28.51
C PRO A 316 -6.06 24.48 29.75
N VAL A 317 -5.83 25.03 30.95
CA VAL A 317 -6.18 24.37 32.23
C VAL A 317 -7.64 23.87 32.27
N PRO A 318 -8.66 24.66 31.87
CA PRO A 318 -10.04 24.17 31.86
C PRO A 318 -10.27 22.96 30.96
N ALA A 319 -9.56 22.87 29.83
CA ALA A 319 -9.65 21.72 28.93
C ALA A 319 -8.98 20.48 29.56
N ARG A 320 -7.87 20.66 30.27
CA ARG A 320 -7.21 19.56 31.01
C ARG A 320 -8.11 19.00 32.11
N GLU A 321 -8.77 19.87 32.85
CA GLU A 321 -9.70 19.48 33.92
C GLU A 321 -10.94 18.77 33.37
N ARG A 322 -11.55 19.29 32.30
CA ARG A 322 -12.72 18.68 31.64
C ARG A 322 -12.41 17.30 31.08
N LEU A 323 -11.32 17.16 30.33
CA LEU A 323 -10.92 15.90 29.69
C LEU A 323 -10.27 14.92 30.69
N LYS A 324 -9.81 15.43 31.84
CA LYS A 324 -8.95 14.72 32.80
C LYS A 324 -7.74 14.06 32.11
N ILE A 325 -7.20 14.76 31.13
CA ILE A 325 -6.04 14.33 30.35
C ILE A 325 -4.77 14.36 31.21
N ARG A 326 -3.85 13.43 30.97
CA ARG A 326 -2.61 13.26 31.75
C ARG A 326 -1.38 13.65 30.93
N GLU A 327 -0.26 13.85 31.62
CA GLU A 327 1.04 14.01 30.98
C GLU A 327 1.37 12.77 30.12
N GLY A 328 1.92 12.99 28.92
CA GLY A 328 2.09 11.94 27.90
C GLY A 328 0.89 11.73 26.96
N GLN A 329 -0.25 12.37 27.21
CA GLN A 329 -1.42 12.34 26.31
C GLN A 329 -1.58 13.66 25.54
N ALA A 330 -2.32 13.59 24.45
CA ALA A 330 -2.74 14.73 23.65
C ALA A 330 -4.25 14.68 23.36
N ASN A 331 -4.84 15.85 23.13
CA ASN A 331 -6.18 15.95 22.56
C ASN A 331 -6.06 15.97 21.03
N ALA A 332 -6.57 14.95 20.37
CA ALA A 332 -6.68 14.88 18.92
C ALA A 332 -8.06 15.34 18.46
N LEU A 333 -8.10 16.33 17.57
CA LEU A 333 -9.29 16.71 16.82
C LEU A 333 -9.28 15.96 15.49
N ILE A 334 -10.28 15.12 15.28
CA ILE A 334 -10.40 14.25 14.10
C ILE A 334 -11.68 14.60 13.36
N ARG A 335 -11.61 14.62 12.03
CA ARG A 335 -12.79 14.71 11.15
C ARG A 335 -13.00 13.40 10.43
N LEU A 336 -14.20 12.84 10.61
CA LEU A 336 -14.70 11.72 9.84
C LEU A 336 -15.52 12.25 8.67
N VAL A 337 -15.13 11.90 7.44
CA VAL A 337 -15.93 12.13 6.25
C VAL A 337 -16.58 10.81 5.85
N LEU A 338 -17.89 10.74 6.04
CA LEU A 338 -18.70 9.56 5.74
C LEU A 338 -19.35 9.74 4.37
N ARG A 339 -18.97 8.90 3.41
CA ARG A 339 -19.58 8.87 2.08
C ARG A 339 -19.56 7.43 1.55
N PRO A 340 -20.60 6.63 1.85
CA PRO A 340 -20.77 5.32 1.23
C PRO A 340 -20.87 5.44 -0.28
N LEU A 341 -20.28 4.48 -0.99
CA LEU A 341 -20.32 4.46 -2.45
C LEU A 341 -21.68 4.05 -3.03
N THR A 342 -22.50 3.33 -2.25
CA THR A 342 -23.69 2.62 -2.75
C THR A 342 -25.02 3.10 -2.16
N ARG A 343 -24.99 3.92 -1.11
CA ARG A 343 -26.19 4.32 -0.35
C ARG A 343 -26.05 5.69 0.29
N THR A 344 -27.16 6.37 0.54
CA THR A 344 -27.14 7.61 1.33
C THR A 344 -26.92 7.26 2.80
N MET A 345 -26.06 8.03 3.47
CA MET A 345 -25.87 7.94 4.91
C MET A 345 -26.90 8.83 5.62
N THR A 346 -27.67 8.27 6.55
CA THR A 346 -28.57 9.07 7.40
C THR A 346 -27.80 9.63 8.61
N ASP A 347 -28.30 10.73 9.19
CA ASP A 347 -27.66 11.30 10.39
C ASP A 347 -27.58 10.33 11.58
N PRO A 348 -28.62 9.52 11.89
CA PRO A 348 -28.51 8.51 12.95
C PRO A 348 -27.42 7.47 12.67
N GLN A 349 -27.28 6.99 11.43
CA GLN A 349 -26.23 6.04 11.05
C GLN A 349 -24.84 6.69 11.16
N ALA A 350 -24.70 7.94 10.72
CA ALA A 350 -23.45 8.68 10.85
C ALA A 350 -23.05 8.91 12.31
N ASN A 351 -24.03 9.19 13.18
CA ASN A 351 -23.80 9.34 14.62
C ASN A 351 -23.36 8.02 15.26
N GLN A 352 -23.95 6.89 14.86
CA GLN A 352 -23.53 5.57 15.34
C GLN A 352 -22.06 5.29 14.98
N ILE A 353 -21.67 5.46 13.72
CA ILE A 353 -20.28 5.26 13.28
C ILE A 353 -19.33 6.20 14.03
N ARG A 354 -19.73 7.47 14.21
CA ARG A 354 -18.98 8.45 14.99
C ARG A 354 -18.75 7.97 16.43
N ASP A 355 -19.77 7.44 17.09
CA ASP A 355 -19.69 6.99 18.48
C ASP A 355 -18.86 5.70 18.61
N ASP A 356 -18.98 4.77 17.66
CA ASP A 356 -18.16 3.56 17.60
C ASP A 356 -16.67 3.91 17.44
N VAL A 357 -16.37 4.84 16.52
CA VAL A 357 -15.01 5.38 16.32
C VAL A 357 -14.52 6.10 17.58
N TYR A 358 -15.34 6.94 18.21
CA TYR A 358 -14.98 7.63 19.45
C TYR A 358 -14.60 6.62 20.54
N LEU A 359 -15.45 5.62 20.78
CA LEU A 359 -15.26 4.62 21.84
C LEU A 359 -13.98 3.81 21.63
N ALA A 360 -13.62 3.56 20.37
CA ALA A 360 -12.43 2.81 20.03
C ALA A 360 -11.12 3.58 20.15
N LEU A 361 -11.15 4.87 19.82
CA LEU A 361 -9.93 5.69 19.78
C LEU A 361 -9.67 6.42 21.10
N HIS A 362 -10.72 6.77 21.85
CA HIS A 362 -10.60 7.58 23.05
C HIS A 362 -10.03 6.80 24.24
N GLU A 363 -8.86 7.23 24.72
CA GLU A 363 -8.14 6.66 25.88
C GLU A 363 -8.26 7.52 27.15
N GLY A 364 -9.05 8.59 27.09
CA GLY A 364 -9.34 9.44 28.23
C GLY A 364 -10.38 8.84 29.17
N PRO A 365 -10.42 9.29 30.44
CA PRO A 365 -11.35 8.77 31.43
C PRO A 365 -12.75 9.40 31.36
N VAL A 366 -12.97 10.42 30.51
CA VAL A 366 -14.24 11.14 30.36
C VAL A 366 -14.80 10.94 28.96
N LYS A 367 -15.99 10.33 28.84
CA LYS A 367 -16.63 10.04 27.56
C LYS A 367 -17.55 11.18 27.12
N GLU A 368 -17.43 11.62 25.86
CA GLU A 368 -18.24 12.65 25.21
C GLU A 368 -19.00 12.05 24.00
N LEU A 369 -19.99 11.21 24.29
CA LEU A 369 -20.85 10.57 23.28
C LEU A 369 -22.00 11.50 22.86
N ILE A 370 -22.39 11.45 21.58
CA ILE A 370 -23.50 12.27 21.06
C ILE A 370 -24.85 11.62 21.37
N ALA A 371 -24.89 10.30 21.59
CA ALA A 371 -26.06 9.57 22.05
C ALA A 371 -25.87 9.01 23.47
N GLY A 372 -26.64 9.57 24.40
CA GLY A 372 -27.21 8.90 25.56
C GLY A 372 -28.73 8.94 25.41
#